data_AF-A0A024FIH6-F1
#
_entry.id   AF-A0A024FIH6-F1
#
_cell.length_a   1.000
_cell.length_b   1.000
_cell.length_c   1.000
_cell.angle_alpha   90.00
_cell.angle_beta   90.00
_cell.angle_gamma   90.00
#
_symmetry.space_group_name_H-M   'P 1'
#
loop_
_entity.id
_entity.type
_entity.pdbx_description
1 polymer ?
#
loop_
_entity_poly.entity_id
_entity_poly.type
_entity_poly.pdbx_seq_one_letter_code
_entity_poly.pdbx_strand_id
1 'polypeptide(L)'
;MKIKNVIGILAVVISSASCSKTQTVLEVTTFKTKSTINNSVFNKLDAEVEGNFTINQPGFIKRQSGVDDKGNYVVLVYWDTHENAEVSMTKFMSDPSVTEYASMIDDSTMNMSRYTISDSFNANTSKFVEVMSFNTKADINIDAFNKANKSVETGFTVKQKGYEQRITGSNEKGEQIVAVYWDNKSNSDVALQPFMEAPVSKEFMGMMDQSSINMGRYTTLKSLKNNTLELLKKDKVVALLNSFNTGDQTPISYINPNKYIQHNLDVADGLADFGEVMHHAPEGGFKANVIRAFEDGDYVFTHTEYDFFGPKAAFDVFRFEDGLIVEHWDNLLEVQQPNPSDRTQFDGATAITDLDKTEANKNTVKDFIEKVLLGHEMDKLTTYINPSNYVQHNPAVADGLDGFGAAMKYFAENGLVMEYTKLHKVLGQGNFVLTISEGKFGKGEHTAFYDLFRLEDGQIVEHWDVISSIPSEENWKNTNGKF
;
A
#
# COMPACT_ATOMS: atom_id res chain seq x y z
N MET A 1 -67.73 51.22 -47.12
CA MET A 1 -66.44 51.66 -46.55
C MET A 1 -65.59 50.40 -46.35
N LYS A 2 -64.58 50.17 -47.21
CA LYS A 2 -63.71 48.99 -47.19
C LYS A 2 -62.51 49.28 -46.30
N ILE A 3 -62.16 48.36 -45.40
CA ILE A 3 -60.81 48.25 -44.85
C ILE A 3 -60.35 46.81 -45.04
N LYS A 4 -59.20 46.68 -45.70
CA LYS A 4 -58.45 45.45 -45.97
C LYS A 4 -57.81 44.96 -44.67
N ASN A 5 -57.75 43.66 -44.45
CA ASN A 5 -56.72 43.04 -43.61
C ASN A 5 -56.05 41.89 -44.36
N VAL A 6 -54.73 41.87 -44.18
CA VAL A 6 -53.69 41.10 -44.84
C VAL A 6 -53.62 39.70 -44.22
N ILE A 7 -53.54 38.65 -45.04
CA ILE A 7 -53.20 37.29 -44.61
C ILE A 7 -51.73 37.06 -44.96
N GLY A 8 -50.89 36.96 -43.93
CA GLY A 8 -49.52 36.44 -44.04
C GLY A 8 -49.53 34.94 -43.73
N ILE A 9 -49.07 34.13 -44.68
CA ILE A 9 -48.84 32.70 -44.51
C ILE A 9 -47.41 32.53 -43.98
N LEU A 10 -47.26 32.08 -42.73
CA LEU A 10 -45.99 31.65 -42.17
C LEU A 10 -45.87 30.12 -42.35
N ALA A 11 -44.98 29.68 -43.23
CA ALA A 11 -44.66 28.28 -43.40
C ALA A 11 -43.76 27.82 -42.22
N VAL A 12 -44.26 26.87 -41.44
CA VAL A 12 -43.49 26.19 -40.39
C VAL A 12 -42.59 25.14 -41.06
N VAL A 13 -41.28 25.39 -41.08
CA VAL A 13 -40.28 24.37 -41.41
C VAL A 13 -40.02 23.55 -40.14
N ILE A 14 -40.50 22.32 -40.12
CA ILE A 14 -40.17 21.34 -39.07
C ILE A 14 -38.76 20.84 -39.37
N SER A 15 -37.77 21.46 -38.70
CA SER A 15 -36.41 20.93 -38.62
C SER A 15 -36.42 19.69 -37.74
N SER A 16 -36.21 18.52 -38.35
CA SER A 16 -35.91 17.28 -37.64
C SER A 16 -34.61 17.47 -36.85
N ALA A 17 -34.71 17.56 -35.52
CA ALA A 17 -33.56 17.58 -34.62
C ALA A 17 -32.79 16.26 -34.79
N SER A 18 -31.61 16.34 -35.39
CA SER A 18 -30.60 15.30 -35.27
C SER A 18 -30.22 15.20 -33.79
N CYS A 19 -30.48 14.05 -33.17
CA CYS A 19 -30.09 13.77 -31.80
C CYS A 19 -28.55 13.81 -31.72
N SER A 20 -27.96 14.95 -31.31
CA SER A 20 -26.53 15.05 -31.10
C SER A 20 -26.20 14.19 -29.88
N LYS A 21 -25.37 13.15 -30.05
CA LYS A 21 -24.79 12.43 -28.91
C LYS A 21 -24.06 13.47 -28.04
N THR A 22 -24.50 13.63 -26.80
CA THR A 22 -23.86 14.54 -25.84
C THR A 22 -22.47 13.99 -25.56
N GLN A 23 -21.43 14.65 -26.06
CA GLN A 23 -20.06 14.34 -25.69
C GLN A 23 -19.86 14.69 -24.22
N THR A 24 -19.19 13.83 -23.47
CA THR A 24 -18.81 14.06 -22.08
C THR A 24 -17.30 13.90 -21.94
N VAL A 25 -16.76 14.23 -20.77
CA VAL A 25 -15.32 14.13 -20.48
C VAL A 25 -15.09 13.08 -19.40
N LEU A 26 -14.13 12.19 -19.65
CA LEU A 26 -13.56 11.31 -18.64
C LEU A 26 -12.20 11.86 -18.22
N GLU A 27 -12.11 12.34 -16.99
CA GLU A 27 -10.87 12.65 -16.30
C GLU A 27 -10.36 11.40 -15.58
N VAL A 28 -9.12 11.00 -15.87
CA VAL A 28 -8.44 9.85 -15.28
C VAL A 28 -7.23 10.37 -14.53
N THR A 29 -7.24 10.19 -13.21
CA THR A 29 -6.11 10.54 -12.35
C THR A 29 -5.58 9.27 -11.70
N THR A 30 -4.29 8.98 -11.88
CA THR A 30 -3.60 7.84 -11.24
C THR A 30 -2.50 8.35 -10.34
N PHE A 31 -2.26 7.69 -9.21
CA PHE A 31 -1.22 8.07 -8.26
C PHE A 31 -0.94 6.92 -7.27
N LYS A 32 0.17 7.05 -6.55
CA LYS A 32 0.45 6.30 -5.32
C LYS A 32 0.17 7.17 -4.11
N THR A 33 -0.10 6.52 -2.99
CA THR A 33 -0.11 7.19 -1.69
C THR A 33 1.28 7.12 -1.06
N LYS A 34 1.57 8.02 -0.11
CA LYS A 34 2.83 7.99 0.64
C LYS A 34 2.94 6.69 1.44
N SER A 35 4.14 6.13 1.58
CA SER A 35 4.35 4.78 2.16
C SER A 35 3.89 4.61 3.61
N THR A 36 3.67 5.71 4.34
CA THR A 36 3.32 5.74 5.77
C THR A 36 1.83 5.87 6.03
N ILE A 37 0.97 5.92 5.00
CA ILE A 37 -0.45 6.22 5.18
C ILE A 37 -1.28 4.99 5.57
N ASN A 38 -2.40 5.25 6.25
CA ASN A 38 -3.44 4.24 6.46
C ASN A 38 -4.43 4.24 5.28
N ASN A 39 -4.46 3.16 4.50
CA ASN A 39 -5.34 3.01 3.34
C ASN A 39 -6.84 3.09 3.68
N SER A 40 -7.24 2.66 4.88
CA SER A 40 -8.64 2.77 5.33
C SER A 40 -9.05 4.22 5.48
N VAL A 41 -8.19 5.02 6.13
CA VAL A 41 -8.38 6.46 6.31
C VAL A 41 -8.40 7.14 4.94
N PHE A 42 -7.45 6.79 4.06
CA PHE A 42 -7.43 7.31 2.69
C PHE A 42 -8.72 7.00 1.93
N ASN A 43 -9.21 5.76 1.96
CA ASN A 43 -10.44 5.35 1.28
C ASN A 43 -11.71 6.01 1.84
N LYS A 44 -11.69 6.34 3.14
CA LYS A 44 -12.75 7.14 3.76
C LYS A 44 -12.72 8.56 3.23
N LEU A 45 -11.56 9.21 3.31
CA LEU A 45 -11.35 10.58 2.82
C LEU A 45 -11.65 10.69 1.31
N ASP A 46 -11.26 9.71 0.50
CA ASP A 46 -11.59 9.66 -0.94
C ASP A 46 -13.09 9.78 -1.19
N ALA A 47 -13.91 9.09 -0.41
CA ALA A 47 -15.37 9.18 -0.58
C ALA A 47 -15.95 10.48 -0.01
N GLU A 48 -15.33 11.03 1.03
CA GLU A 48 -15.68 12.36 1.54
C GLU A 48 -15.38 13.44 0.50
N VAL A 49 -14.32 13.30 -0.30
CA VAL A 49 -14.04 14.18 -1.44
C VAL A 49 -15.21 14.19 -2.44
N GLU A 50 -15.80 13.04 -2.77
CA GLU A 50 -16.98 12.99 -3.65
C GLU A 50 -18.15 13.80 -3.06
N GLY A 51 -18.48 13.56 -1.80
CA GLY A 51 -19.65 14.15 -1.15
C GLY A 51 -19.49 15.63 -0.75
N ASN A 52 -18.29 16.03 -0.36
CA ASN A 52 -18.02 17.37 0.16
C ASN A 52 -17.55 18.33 -0.95
N PHE A 53 -16.86 17.82 -1.96
CA PHE A 53 -16.25 18.65 -3.01
C PHE A 53 -16.81 18.35 -4.41
N THR A 54 -16.62 17.13 -4.92
CA THR A 54 -16.80 16.86 -6.36
C THR A 54 -18.26 16.98 -6.80
N ILE A 55 -19.21 16.48 -6.00
CA ILE A 55 -20.65 16.55 -6.33
C ILE A 55 -21.18 17.99 -6.40
N ASN A 56 -20.49 18.93 -5.75
CA ASN A 56 -20.87 20.34 -5.72
C ASN A 56 -20.30 21.13 -6.91
N GLN A 57 -19.50 20.51 -7.77
CA GLN A 57 -18.93 21.17 -8.94
C GLN A 57 -19.92 21.18 -10.12
N PRO A 58 -20.00 22.29 -10.88
CA PRO A 58 -20.78 22.34 -12.11
C PRO A 58 -20.38 21.21 -13.07
N GLY A 59 -21.37 20.63 -13.75
CA GLY A 59 -21.12 19.62 -14.77
C GLY A 59 -20.66 18.26 -14.26
N PHE A 60 -20.63 18.04 -12.94
CA PHE A 60 -20.35 16.73 -12.37
C PHE A 60 -21.39 15.69 -12.80
N ILE A 61 -20.93 14.55 -13.33
CA ILE A 61 -21.77 13.41 -13.69
C ILE A 61 -21.56 12.26 -12.71
N LYS A 62 -20.30 11.84 -12.52
CA LYS A 62 -19.96 10.68 -11.70
C LYS A 62 -18.51 10.72 -11.26
N ARG A 63 -18.24 10.25 -10.04
CA ARG A 63 -16.90 9.89 -9.58
C ARG A 63 -16.86 8.40 -9.26
N GLN A 64 -15.73 7.77 -9.58
CA GLN A 64 -15.44 6.42 -9.15
C GLN A 64 -13.93 6.27 -8.93
N SER A 65 -13.56 5.86 -7.72
CA SER A 65 -12.18 5.54 -7.40
C SER A 65 -11.98 4.03 -7.33
N GLY A 66 -10.75 3.58 -7.60
CA GLY A 66 -10.34 2.21 -7.44
C GLY A 66 -8.87 2.08 -7.08
N VAL A 67 -8.48 0.89 -6.63
CA VAL A 67 -7.11 0.55 -6.23
C VAL A 67 -6.71 -0.78 -6.87
N ASP A 68 -5.47 -0.89 -7.33
CA ASP A 68 -4.92 -2.13 -7.88
C ASP A 68 -4.23 -2.98 -6.79
N ASP A 69 -3.82 -4.20 -7.17
CA ASP A 69 -3.17 -5.15 -6.25
C ASP A 69 -1.79 -4.67 -5.73
N LYS A 70 -1.26 -3.57 -6.28
CA LYS A 70 0.01 -2.95 -5.89
C LYS A 70 -0.19 -1.68 -5.04
N GLY A 71 -1.44 -1.30 -4.75
CA GLY A 71 -1.76 -0.08 -4.00
C GLY A 71 -1.72 1.20 -4.84
N ASN A 72 -1.68 1.12 -6.17
CA ASN A 72 -1.84 2.30 -7.02
C ASN A 72 -3.33 2.63 -7.16
N TYR A 73 -3.67 3.91 -7.04
CA TYR A 73 -5.04 4.39 -7.13
C TYR A 73 -5.35 4.94 -8.52
N VAL A 74 -6.62 4.82 -8.90
CA VAL A 74 -7.22 5.57 -10.00
C VAL A 74 -8.46 6.29 -9.49
N VAL A 75 -8.65 7.53 -9.95
CA VAL A 75 -9.86 8.32 -9.76
C VAL A 75 -10.39 8.66 -11.16
N LEU A 76 -11.60 8.17 -11.45
CA LEU A 76 -12.30 8.40 -12.70
C LEU A 76 -13.43 9.39 -12.44
N VAL A 77 -13.35 10.57 -13.05
CA VAL A 77 -14.38 11.61 -12.92
C VAL A 77 -14.99 11.91 -14.28
N TYR A 78 -16.31 11.82 -14.34
CA TYR A 78 -17.12 12.08 -15.50
C TYR A 78 -17.71 13.48 -15.40
N TRP A 79 -17.48 14.27 -16.43
CA TRP A 79 -17.92 15.66 -16.54
C TRP A 79 -18.75 15.85 -17.81
N ASP A 80 -19.67 16.82 -17.80
CA ASP A 80 -20.41 17.21 -19.01
C ASP A 80 -19.51 17.87 -20.07
N THR A 81 -18.48 18.59 -19.64
CA THR A 81 -17.63 19.43 -20.48
C THR A 81 -16.21 19.50 -19.94
N HIS A 82 -15.26 19.82 -20.81
CA HIS A 82 -13.85 19.97 -20.44
C HIS A 82 -13.63 21.20 -19.54
N GLU A 83 -14.38 22.28 -19.79
CA GLU A 83 -14.31 23.51 -19.00
C GLU A 83 -14.69 23.26 -17.54
N ASN A 84 -15.77 22.50 -17.29
CA ASN A 84 -16.18 22.15 -15.93
C ASN A 84 -15.15 21.27 -15.20
N ALA A 85 -14.51 20.33 -15.89
CA ALA A 85 -13.42 19.53 -15.33
C ALA A 85 -12.22 20.41 -14.91
N GLU A 86 -11.83 21.38 -15.74
CA GLU A 86 -10.72 22.30 -15.43
C GLU A 86 -11.03 23.24 -14.26
N VAL A 87 -12.25 23.80 -14.24
CA VAL A 87 -12.70 24.67 -13.15
C VAL A 87 -12.74 23.92 -11.83
N SER A 88 -13.20 22.66 -11.84
CA SER A 88 -13.17 21.79 -10.66
C SER A 88 -11.74 21.59 -10.15
N MET A 89 -10.81 21.19 -11.02
CA MET A 89 -9.43 20.90 -10.61
C MET A 89 -8.69 22.13 -10.07
N THR A 90 -8.96 23.30 -10.64
CA THR A 90 -8.39 24.58 -10.15
C THR A 90 -8.82 24.86 -8.71
N LYS A 91 -10.08 24.54 -8.36
CA LYS A 91 -10.59 24.73 -6.98
C LYS A 91 -10.08 23.65 -6.04
N PHE A 92 -9.95 22.41 -6.52
CA PHE A 92 -9.56 21.24 -5.74
C PHE A 92 -8.32 21.52 -4.88
N MET A 93 -7.27 22.07 -5.49
CA MET A 93 -5.99 22.33 -4.81
C MET A 93 -6.05 23.34 -3.66
N SER A 94 -7.14 24.10 -3.54
CA SER A 94 -7.32 25.14 -2.53
C SER A 94 -8.46 24.87 -1.56
N ASP A 95 -9.22 23.77 -1.75
CA ASP A 95 -10.40 23.48 -0.96
C ASP A 95 -10.02 22.82 0.38
N PRO A 96 -10.42 23.39 1.53
CA PRO A 96 -10.11 22.80 2.84
C PRO A 96 -10.63 21.37 3.01
N SER A 97 -11.75 21.02 2.36
CA SER A 97 -12.37 19.70 2.48
C SER A 97 -11.57 18.56 1.85
N VAL A 98 -10.59 18.88 0.98
CA VAL A 98 -9.76 17.88 0.29
C VAL A 98 -8.30 17.90 0.76
N THR A 99 -7.94 18.81 1.66
CA THR A 99 -6.53 19.05 2.06
C THR A 99 -5.88 17.81 2.68
N GLU A 100 -6.58 17.14 3.61
CA GLU A 100 -6.06 15.94 4.26
C GLU A 100 -5.85 14.81 3.25
N TYR A 101 -6.86 14.54 2.41
CA TYR A 101 -6.78 13.59 1.30
C TYR A 101 -5.59 13.88 0.38
N ALA A 102 -5.44 15.13 -0.07
CA ALA A 102 -4.36 15.53 -0.96
C ALA A 102 -2.98 15.38 -0.30
N SER A 103 -2.87 15.61 1.01
CA SER A 103 -1.61 15.47 1.74
C SER A 103 -1.08 14.02 1.81
N MET A 104 -1.95 13.03 1.62
CA MET A 104 -1.62 11.60 1.66
C MET A 104 -1.14 11.05 0.30
N ILE A 105 -1.30 11.81 -0.78
CA ILE A 105 -0.88 11.43 -2.13
C ILE A 105 0.62 11.69 -2.31
N ASP A 106 1.32 10.75 -2.95
CA ASP A 106 2.65 10.99 -3.50
C ASP A 106 2.51 11.74 -4.83
N ASP A 107 2.62 13.07 -4.76
CA ASP A 107 2.42 13.99 -5.88
C ASP A 107 3.38 13.73 -7.04
N SER A 108 4.58 13.22 -6.76
CA SER A 108 5.57 12.85 -7.78
C SER A 108 5.10 11.71 -8.70
N THR A 109 4.10 10.93 -8.25
CA THR A 109 3.53 9.80 -8.99
C THR A 109 2.21 10.13 -9.67
N MET A 110 1.69 11.34 -9.46
CA MET A 110 0.37 11.71 -9.97
C MET A 110 0.41 11.96 -11.48
N ASN A 111 -0.46 11.28 -12.21
CA ASN A 111 -0.70 11.51 -13.63
C ASN A 111 -2.19 11.71 -13.88
N MET A 112 -2.55 12.83 -14.51
CA MET A 112 -3.92 13.21 -14.83
C MET A 112 -4.05 13.42 -16.34
N SER A 113 -5.10 12.84 -16.94
CA SER A 113 -5.45 13.01 -18.35
C SER A 113 -6.95 13.11 -18.53
N ARG A 114 -7.39 13.84 -19.57
CA ARG A 114 -8.81 14.04 -19.88
C ARG A 114 -9.12 13.59 -21.30
N TYR A 115 -10.17 12.80 -21.46
CA TYR A 115 -10.58 12.21 -22.72
C TYR A 115 -12.01 12.62 -23.05
N THR A 116 -12.26 13.02 -24.28
CA THR A 116 -13.62 13.18 -24.80
C THR A 116 -14.19 11.80 -25.08
N ILE A 117 -15.33 11.48 -24.46
CA ILE A 117 -16.01 10.19 -24.60
C ILE A 117 -17.38 10.41 -25.24
N SER A 118 -17.88 9.36 -25.91
CA SER A 118 -19.16 9.39 -26.64
C SER A 118 -20.31 8.73 -25.89
N ASP A 119 -20.00 7.99 -24.83
CA ASP A 119 -20.92 7.12 -24.10
C ASP A 119 -21.17 7.69 -22.70
N SER A 120 -22.44 7.79 -22.29
CA SER A 120 -22.81 8.12 -20.91
C SER A 120 -22.41 6.99 -19.96
N PHE A 121 -21.96 7.34 -18.75
CA PHE A 121 -21.66 6.35 -17.72
C PHE A 121 -22.92 5.63 -17.21
N ASN A 122 -22.91 4.30 -17.21
CA ASN A 122 -24.03 3.44 -16.82
C ASN A 122 -23.64 2.26 -15.89
N ALA A 123 -22.35 2.02 -15.64
CA ALA A 123 -21.85 0.92 -14.81
C ALA A 123 -21.92 1.17 -13.29
N ASN A 124 -23.11 1.49 -12.79
CA ASN A 124 -23.33 1.89 -11.39
C ASN A 124 -23.10 0.77 -10.35
N THR A 125 -23.11 -0.49 -10.79
CA THR A 125 -22.92 -1.68 -9.96
C THR A 125 -21.49 -2.23 -10.02
N SER A 126 -20.65 -1.68 -10.90
CA SER A 126 -19.30 -2.17 -11.14
C SER A 126 -18.45 -2.23 -9.88
N LYS A 127 -17.82 -3.38 -9.69
CA LYS A 127 -16.88 -3.63 -8.60
C LYS A 127 -15.43 -3.64 -9.08
N PHE A 128 -15.23 -3.68 -10.39
CA PHE A 128 -13.91 -3.73 -10.98
C PHE A 128 -13.88 -2.95 -12.30
N VAL A 129 -12.77 -2.28 -12.56
CA VAL A 129 -12.56 -1.51 -13.79
C VAL A 129 -11.15 -1.73 -14.33
N GLU A 130 -11.04 -1.89 -15.63
CA GLU A 130 -9.78 -1.90 -16.36
C GLU A 130 -9.68 -0.62 -17.16
N VAL A 131 -8.57 0.11 -17.04
CA VAL A 131 -8.34 1.37 -17.72
C VAL A 131 -7.07 1.24 -18.55
N MET A 132 -7.19 1.41 -19.87
CA MET A 132 -6.09 1.26 -20.80
C MET A 132 -5.96 2.52 -21.66
N SER A 133 -4.84 3.23 -21.55
CA SER A 133 -4.47 4.33 -22.46
C SER A 133 -3.37 3.89 -23.42
N PHE A 134 -3.38 4.42 -24.63
CA PHE A 134 -2.40 4.09 -25.66
C PHE A 134 -2.45 5.08 -26.83
N ASN A 135 -1.34 5.20 -27.53
CA ASN A 135 -1.29 5.82 -28.85
C ASN A 135 -1.60 4.79 -29.94
N THR A 136 -2.20 5.27 -31.03
CA THR A 136 -2.31 4.48 -32.26
C THR A 136 -0.98 4.48 -33.01
N LYS A 137 -0.76 3.50 -33.89
CA LYS A 137 0.38 3.53 -34.80
C LYS A 137 0.33 4.78 -35.68
N ALA A 138 1.51 5.28 -36.07
CA ALA A 138 1.60 6.39 -37.01
C ALA A 138 0.81 6.10 -38.29
N ASP A 139 0.16 7.15 -38.83
CA ASP A 139 -0.61 7.12 -40.09
C ASP A 139 -1.80 6.14 -40.11
N ILE A 140 -2.32 5.73 -38.95
CA ILE A 140 -3.53 4.91 -38.89
C ILE A 140 -4.72 5.63 -39.52
N ASN A 141 -5.58 4.89 -40.23
CA ASN A 141 -6.90 5.39 -40.58
C ASN A 141 -7.79 5.39 -39.33
N ILE A 142 -8.10 6.58 -38.81
CA ILE A 142 -8.84 6.73 -37.55
C ILE A 142 -10.28 6.17 -37.63
N ASP A 143 -10.94 6.25 -38.79
CA ASP A 143 -12.28 5.69 -38.98
C ASP A 143 -12.25 4.16 -38.95
N ALA A 144 -11.22 3.57 -39.57
CA ALA A 144 -10.99 2.13 -39.51
C ALA A 144 -10.67 1.68 -38.08
N PHE A 145 -9.85 2.45 -37.35
CA PHE A 145 -9.56 2.19 -35.94
C PHE A 145 -10.82 2.24 -35.08
N ASN A 146 -11.63 3.30 -35.22
CA ASN A 146 -12.87 3.46 -34.48
C ASN A 146 -13.84 2.30 -34.75
N LYS A 147 -13.89 1.81 -35.99
CA LYS A 147 -14.69 0.64 -36.37
C LYS A 147 -14.15 -0.65 -35.74
N ALA A 148 -12.84 -0.88 -35.77
CA ALA A 148 -12.22 -2.04 -35.12
C ALA A 148 -12.45 -2.02 -33.60
N ASN A 149 -12.25 -0.85 -32.98
CA ASN A 149 -12.49 -0.60 -31.57
C ASN A 149 -13.95 -0.89 -31.16
N LYS A 150 -14.93 -0.44 -31.96
CA LYS A 150 -16.35 -0.77 -31.71
C LYS A 150 -16.68 -2.25 -31.97
N SER A 151 -15.95 -2.88 -32.88
CA SER A 151 -16.11 -4.31 -33.17
C SER A 151 -15.62 -5.19 -32.02
N VAL A 152 -14.61 -4.74 -31.26
CA VAL A 152 -14.20 -5.42 -30.01
C VAL A 152 -15.33 -5.44 -29.01
N GLU A 153 -15.99 -4.31 -28.79
CA GLU A 153 -17.14 -4.23 -27.87
C GLU A 153 -18.26 -5.18 -28.29
N THR A 154 -18.78 -5.00 -29.50
CA THR A 154 -19.95 -5.73 -30.02
C THR A 154 -19.67 -7.21 -30.34
N GLY A 155 -18.44 -7.51 -30.76
CA GLY A 155 -18.01 -8.83 -31.18
C GLY A 155 -17.47 -9.71 -30.05
N PHE A 156 -16.91 -9.11 -29.01
CA PHE A 156 -16.22 -9.82 -27.93
C PHE A 156 -16.69 -9.39 -26.53
N THR A 157 -16.52 -8.12 -26.15
CA THR A 157 -16.61 -7.69 -24.74
C THR A 157 -18.02 -7.86 -24.18
N VAL A 158 -19.06 -7.49 -24.93
CA VAL A 158 -20.47 -7.61 -24.48
C VAL A 158 -20.92 -9.05 -24.24
N LYS A 159 -20.16 -10.03 -24.74
CA LYS A 159 -20.48 -11.46 -24.61
C LYS A 159 -19.84 -12.09 -23.36
N GLN A 160 -18.96 -11.36 -22.69
CA GLN A 160 -18.27 -11.88 -21.51
C GLN A 160 -19.19 -11.84 -20.30
N LYS A 161 -19.10 -12.88 -19.46
CA LYS A 161 -19.82 -12.91 -18.19
C LYS A 161 -19.34 -11.74 -17.32
N GLY A 162 -20.26 -11.06 -16.66
CA GLY A 162 -19.93 -9.98 -15.73
C GLY A 162 -19.54 -8.65 -16.36
N TYR A 163 -19.55 -8.56 -17.70
CA TYR A 163 -19.40 -7.28 -18.40
C TYR A 163 -20.55 -6.33 -18.05
N GLU A 164 -20.23 -5.10 -17.68
CA GLU A 164 -21.23 -4.05 -17.43
C GLU A 164 -21.19 -2.97 -18.51
N GLN A 165 -20.01 -2.42 -18.80
CA GLN A 165 -19.86 -1.31 -19.74
C GLN A 165 -18.47 -1.23 -20.32
N ARG A 166 -18.36 -0.73 -21.55
CA ARG A 166 -17.12 -0.29 -22.18
C ARG A 166 -17.27 1.16 -22.57
N ILE A 167 -16.31 1.98 -22.17
CA ILE A 167 -16.24 3.41 -22.53
C ILE A 167 -14.95 3.61 -23.32
N THR A 168 -15.07 4.37 -24.40
CA THR A 168 -13.93 4.73 -25.26
C THR A 168 -13.90 6.22 -25.52
N GLY A 169 -12.70 6.75 -25.71
CA GLY A 169 -12.51 8.16 -26.01
C GLY A 169 -11.09 8.48 -26.46
N SER A 170 -10.85 9.76 -26.68
CA SER A 170 -9.53 10.27 -27.05
C SER A 170 -9.29 11.64 -26.44
N ASN A 171 -8.03 11.99 -26.20
CA ASN A 171 -7.65 13.34 -25.79
C ASN A 171 -7.18 14.19 -26.98
N GLU A 172 -6.85 15.46 -26.72
CA GLU A 172 -6.43 16.42 -27.76
C GLU A 172 -5.12 16.02 -28.46
N LYS A 173 -4.30 15.19 -27.82
CA LYS A 173 -3.06 14.65 -28.39
C LYS A 173 -3.30 13.42 -29.26
N GLY A 174 -4.54 12.95 -29.36
CA GLY A 174 -4.91 11.74 -30.09
C GLY A 174 -4.62 10.43 -29.33
N GLU A 175 -4.19 10.49 -28.07
CA GLU A 175 -4.10 9.31 -27.21
C GLU A 175 -5.51 8.77 -26.96
N GLN A 176 -5.66 7.46 -27.04
CA GLN A 176 -6.91 6.74 -26.88
C GLN A 176 -7.05 6.22 -25.46
N ILE A 177 -8.30 6.11 -24.99
CA ILE A 177 -8.64 5.47 -23.72
C ILE A 177 -9.69 4.38 -23.95
N VAL A 178 -9.56 3.27 -23.24
CA VAL A 178 -10.58 2.23 -23.09
C VAL A 178 -10.75 1.94 -21.61
N ALA A 179 -11.95 2.18 -21.08
CA ALA A 179 -12.35 1.75 -19.74
C ALA A 179 -13.37 0.60 -19.86
N VAL A 180 -13.10 -0.54 -19.22
CA VAL A 180 -14.01 -1.70 -19.20
C VAL A 180 -14.43 -1.98 -17.77
N TYR A 181 -15.74 -1.98 -17.54
CA TYR A 181 -16.38 -2.15 -16.25
C TYR A 181 -16.94 -3.56 -16.09
N TRP A 182 -16.71 -4.12 -14.92
CA TRP A 182 -17.05 -5.49 -14.58
C TRP A 182 -17.75 -5.56 -13.22
N ASP A 183 -18.61 -6.57 -13.08
CA ASP A 183 -19.28 -6.90 -11.82
C ASP A 183 -18.31 -7.41 -10.74
N ASN A 184 -17.16 -7.99 -11.12
CA ASN A 184 -16.06 -8.42 -10.25
C ASN A 184 -14.77 -8.73 -11.05
N LYS A 185 -13.64 -8.82 -10.31
CA LYS A 185 -12.31 -9.13 -10.86
C LYS A 185 -12.21 -10.51 -11.51
N SER A 186 -12.84 -11.53 -10.96
CA SER A 186 -12.73 -12.91 -11.46
C SER A 186 -13.30 -13.06 -12.88
N ASN A 187 -14.44 -12.44 -13.16
CA ASN A 187 -15.02 -12.43 -14.49
C ASN A 187 -14.13 -11.68 -15.50
N SER A 188 -13.50 -10.57 -15.08
CA SER A 188 -12.50 -9.85 -15.88
C SER A 188 -11.26 -10.72 -16.15
N ASP A 189 -10.72 -11.41 -15.14
CA ASP A 189 -9.56 -12.30 -15.27
C ASP A 189 -9.82 -13.42 -16.30
N VAL A 190 -11.02 -14.03 -16.25
CA VAL A 190 -11.43 -15.07 -17.20
C VAL A 190 -11.52 -14.55 -18.64
N ALA A 191 -11.82 -13.26 -18.84
CA ALA A 191 -11.95 -12.66 -20.16
C ALA A 191 -10.60 -12.34 -20.83
N LEU A 192 -9.48 -12.28 -20.09
CA LEU A 192 -8.19 -11.85 -20.62
C LEU A 192 -7.63 -12.77 -21.71
N GLN A 193 -7.50 -14.06 -21.42
CA GLN A 193 -6.94 -14.99 -22.42
C GLN A 193 -7.82 -15.07 -23.67
N PRO A 194 -9.16 -15.23 -23.57
CA PRO A 194 -10.05 -15.17 -24.75
C PRO A 194 -9.93 -13.84 -25.51
N PHE A 195 -9.72 -12.72 -24.82
CA PHE A 195 -9.52 -11.42 -25.46
C PHE A 195 -8.25 -11.44 -26.33
N MET A 196 -7.13 -11.94 -25.80
CA MET A 196 -5.87 -12.02 -26.53
C MET A 196 -5.95 -12.93 -27.76
N GLU A 197 -6.82 -13.96 -27.72
CA GLU A 197 -6.97 -14.93 -28.80
C GLU A 197 -7.95 -14.50 -29.89
N ALA A 198 -8.96 -13.68 -29.53
CA ALA A 198 -10.05 -13.28 -30.40
C ALA A 198 -9.55 -12.51 -31.64
N PRO A 199 -9.96 -12.90 -32.88
CA PRO A 199 -9.52 -12.23 -34.10
C PRO A 199 -9.80 -10.72 -34.11
N VAL A 200 -10.97 -10.30 -33.64
CA VAL A 200 -11.36 -8.88 -33.57
C VAL A 200 -10.48 -8.07 -32.62
N SER A 201 -10.06 -8.69 -31.51
CA SER A 201 -9.15 -8.06 -30.54
C SER A 201 -7.73 -7.98 -31.08
N LYS A 202 -7.25 -9.02 -31.78
CA LYS A 202 -5.94 -9.01 -32.46
C LYS A 202 -5.84 -7.93 -33.52
N GLU A 203 -6.89 -7.73 -34.32
CA GLU A 203 -6.97 -6.63 -35.28
C GLU A 203 -6.84 -5.28 -34.57
N PHE A 204 -7.66 -5.04 -33.54
CA PHE A 204 -7.62 -3.81 -32.74
C PHE A 204 -6.25 -3.55 -32.09
N MET A 205 -5.67 -4.55 -31.40
CA MET A 205 -4.33 -4.44 -30.81
C MET A 205 -3.25 -4.21 -31.86
N GLY A 206 -3.42 -4.78 -33.06
CA GLY A 206 -2.52 -4.57 -34.20
C GLY A 206 -2.45 -3.12 -34.68
N MET A 207 -3.42 -2.28 -34.32
CA MET A 207 -3.48 -0.85 -34.67
C MET A 207 -2.86 0.06 -33.59
N MET A 208 -2.49 -0.48 -32.43
CA MET A 208 -1.89 0.26 -31.32
C MET A 208 -0.37 0.35 -31.43
N ASP A 209 0.21 1.45 -30.96
CA ASP A 209 1.61 1.48 -30.57
C ASP A 209 1.77 0.75 -29.23
N GLN A 210 2.27 -0.48 -29.30
CA GLN A 210 2.43 -1.37 -28.15
C GLN A 210 3.35 -0.79 -27.07
N SER A 211 4.30 0.09 -27.45
CA SER A 211 5.21 0.72 -26.49
C SER A 211 4.57 1.81 -25.64
N SER A 212 3.40 2.29 -26.06
CA SER A 212 2.64 3.36 -25.40
C SER A 212 1.53 2.86 -24.48
N ILE A 213 1.30 1.54 -24.42
CA ILE A 213 0.20 0.97 -23.66
C ILE A 213 0.46 1.13 -22.17
N ASN A 214 -0.44 1.84 -21.50
CA ASN A 214 -0.56 1.84 -20.06
C ASN A 214 -1.87 1.16 -19.67
N MET A 215 -1.80 0.14 -18.82
CA MET A 215 -2.98 -0.61 -18.38
C MET A 215 -2.99 -0.74 -16.86
N GLY A 216 -4.09 -0.28 -16.25
CA GLY A 216 -4.38 -0.49 -14.85
C GLY A 216 -5.66 -1.31 -14.68
N ARG A 217 -5.71 -2.13 -13.62
CA ARG A 217 -6.86 -2.98 -13.29
C ARG A 217 -7.17 -2.80 -11.81
N TYR A 218 -8.35 -2.28 -11.51
CA TYR A 218 -8.65 -1.69 -10.21
C TYR A 218 -9.95 -2.25 -9.62
N THR A 219 -9.89 -2.63 -8.35
CA THR A 219 -11.08 -2.89 -7.54
C THR A 219 -11.67 -1.56 -7.11
N THR A 220 -12.97 -1.34 -7.31
CA THR A 220 -13.60 -0.05 -6.99
C THR A 220 -13.69 0.13 -5.47
N LEU A 221 -13.38 1.32 -4.96
CA LEU A 221 -13.40 1.58 -3.51
C LEU A 221 -14.80 1.39 -2.92
N LYS A 222 -15.85 1.66 -3.70
CA LYS A 222 -17.24 1.37 -3.28
C LYS A 222 -17.49 -0.12 -3.06
N SER A 223 -16.89 -0.99 -3.88
CA SER A 223 -17.00 -2.43 -3.67
C SER A 223 -16.21 -2.91 -2.44
N LEU A 224 -15.08 -2.26 -2.14
CA LEU A 224 -14.35 -2.45 -0.89
C LEU A 224 -15.15 -2.03 0.34
N LYS A 225 -16.11 -1.10 0.21
CA LYS A 225 -17.02 -0.66 1.30
C LYS A 225 -18.21 -1.59 1.53
N ASN A 226 -18.70 -2.28 0.50
CA ASN A 226 -19.89 -3.15 0.56
C ASN A 226 -19.56 -4.63 0.85
N ASN A 227 -18.31 -5.03 0.65
CA ASN A 227 -17.75 -6.15 1.40
C ASN A 227 -17.24 -5.55 2.70
N THR A 228 -17.62 -6.09 3.85
CA THR A 228 -16.97 -5.74 5.12
C THR A 228 -15.46 -5.83 4.90
N LEU A 229 -14.77 -4.70 4.95
CA LEU A 229 -13.34 -4.57 4.70
C LEU A 229 -12.57 -5.63 5.49
N GLU A 230 -12.08 -6.69 4.83
CA GLU A 230 -10.84 -7.27 5.32
C GLU A 230 -9.72 -6.34 4.89
N LEU A 231 -9.42 -5.38 5.76
CA LEU A 231 -8.14 -4.69 5.72
C LEU A 231 -7.02 -5.74 5.58
N LEU A 232 -6.02 -5.44 4.75
CA LEU A 232 -4.81 -6.25 4.67
C LEU A 232 -4.23 -6.39 6.09
N LYS A 233 -3.63 -7.55 6.39
CA LYS A 233 -3.09 -7.85 7.73
C LYS A 233 -2.14 -6.74 8.18
N LYS A 234 -1.25 -6.31 7.28
CA LYS A 234 -0.34 -5.18 7.53
C LYS A 234 -1.06 -3.88 7.87
N ASP A 235 -2.11 -3.53 7.12
CA ASP A 235 -2.88 -2.31 7.36
C ASP A 235 -3.64 -2.37 8.70
N LYS A 236 -4.11 -3.57 9.11
CA LYS A 236 -4.71 -3.79 10.44
C LYS A 236 -3.71 -3.51 11.56
N VAL A 237 -2.47 -4.01 11.44
CA VAL A 237 -1.42 -3.76 12.44
C VAL A 237 -1.02 -2.29 12.48
N VAL A 238 -0.76 -1.66 11.33
CA VAL A 238 -0.39 -0.24 11.29
C VAL A 238 -1.51 0.62 11.87
N ALA A 239 -2.78 0.31 11.56
CA ALA A 239 -3.92 0.98 12.15
C ALA A 239 -4.00 0.77 13.67
N LEU A 240 -3.76 -0.46 14.16
CA LEU A 240 -3.75 -0.77 15.59
C LEU A 240 -2.66 0.00 16.33
N LEU A 241 -1.42 -0.01 15.85
CA LEU A 241 -0.33 0.69 16.50
C LEU A 241 -0.54 2.21 16.47
N ASN A 242 -0.97 2.76 15.32
CA ASN A 242 -1.22 4.19 15.20
C ASN A 242 -2.43 4.66 16.02
N SER A 243 -3.36 3.77 16.41
CA SER A 243 -4.51 4.17 17.22
C SER A 243 -4.13 4.60 18.62
N PHE A 244 -2.93 4.24 19.08
CA PHE A 244 -2.37 4.70 20.34
C PHE A 244 -2.23 6.23 20.36
N ASN A 245 -1.96 6.84 19.19
CA ASN A 245 -1.82 8.29 19.02
C ASN A 245 -3.14 9.04 19.21
N THR A 246 -4.27 8.39 18.95
CA THR A 246 -5.58 9.06 18.78
C THR A 246 -6.63 8.59 19.78
N GLY A 247 -6.38 7.46 20.46
CA GLY A 247 -7.38 6.77 21.26
C GLY A 247 -8.47 6.09 20.42
N ASP A 248 -8.26 5.89 19.11
CA ASP A 248 -9.22 5.19 18.24
C ASP A 248 -9.34 3.72 18.67
N GLN A 249 -10.56 3.33 19.03
CA GLN A 249 -10.87 1.96 19.45
C GLN A 249 -11.26 1.05 18.28
N THR A 250 -11.42 1.57 17.06
CA THR A 250 -11.79 0.79 15.88
C THR A 250 -10.85 -0.41 15.66
N PRO A 251 -9.52 -0.27 15.78
CA PRO A 251 -8.60 -1.38 15.55
C PRO A 251 -8.64 -2.50 16.59
N ILE A 252 -9.31 -2.31 17.73
CA ILE A 252 -9.59 -3.38 18.70
C ILE A 252 -10.39 -4.50 18.01
N SER A 253 -11.26 -4.16 17.05
CA SER A 253 -12.02 -5.14 16.28
C SER A 253 -11.16 -6.04 15.37
N TYR A 254 -9.89 -5.69 15.15
CA TYR A 254 -8.96 -6.52 14.38
C TYR A 254 -8.32 -7.61 15.23
N ILE A 255 -8.49 -7.56 16.56
CA ILE A 255 -7.99 -8.56 17.50
C ILE A 255 -9.10 -9.57 17.79
N ASN A 256 -8.74 -10.85 17.81
CA ASN A 256 -9.68 -11.90 18.18
C ASN A 256 -9.98 -11.80 19.69
N PRO A 257 -11.24 -11.53 20.08
CA PRO A 257 -11.58 -11.29 21.49
C PRO A 257 -11.49 -12.56 22.35
N ASN A 258 -11.50 -13.74 21.72
CA ASN A 258 -11.50 -15.03 22.42
C ASN A 258 -10.13 -15.72 22.37
N LYS A 259 -9.19 -15.22 21.57
CA LYS A 259 -7.90 -15.85 21.33
C LYS A 259 -6.87 -14.77 21.00
N TYR A 260 -6.32 -14.14 22.03
CA TYR A 260 -5.22 -13.20 21.92
C TYR A 260 -4.14 -13.59 22.94
N ILE A 261 -2.97 -13.95 22.43
CA ILE A 261 -1.80 -14.37 23.22
C ILE A 261 -0.77 -13.24 23.20
N GLN A 262 -0.39 -12.75 24.39
CA GLN A 262 0.60 -11.69 24.56
C GLN A 262 1.94 -12.26 25.03
N HIS A 263 3.04 -11.88 24.37
CA HIS A 263 4.41 -12.23 24.73
C HIS A 263 5.23 -11.05 25.30
N ASN A 264 4.69 -9.83 25.29
CA ASN A 264 5.26 -8.73 26.07
C ASN A 264 5.13 -9.06 27.57
N LEU A 265 6.25 -9.33 28.23
CA LEU A 265 6.31 -9.76 29.63
C LEU A 265 5.84 -8.69 30.63
N ASP A 266 5.76 -7.43 30.21
CA ASP A 266 5.25 -6.30 31.00
C ASP A 266 3.73 -6.10 30.85
N VAL A 267 3.07 -6.91 30.02
CA VAL A 267 1.63 -6.82 29.74
C VAL A 267 0.97 -8.17 30.06
N ALA A 268 -0.18 -8.10 30.74
CA ALA A 268 -0.97 -9.29 31.04
C ALA A 268 -1.67 -9.84 29.78
N ASP A 269 -2.09 -11.10 29.82
CA ASP A 269 -2.57 -11.80 28.64
C ASP A 269 -4.02 -11.47 28.28
N GLY A 270 -4.35 -11.57 26.99
CA GLY A 270 -5.71 -11.34 26.50
C GLY A 270 -6.07 -9.87 26.21
N LEU A 271 -7.17 -9.70 25.48
CA LEU A 271 -7.59 -8.40 24.94
C LEU A 271 -8.03 -7.40 26.01
N ALA A 272 -8.64 -7.88 27.10
CA ALA A 272 -9.10 -7.01 28.19
C ALA A 272 -7.92 -6.27 28.84
N ASP A 273 -6.83 -6.98 29.10
CA ASP A 273 -5.64 -6.41 29.74
C ASP A 273 -4.84 -5.51 28.79
N PHE A 274 -4.86 -5.80 27.49
CA PHE A 274 -4.40 -4.85 26.47
C PHE A 274 -5.18 -3.52 26.51
N GLY A 275 -6.51 -3.58 26.73
CA GLY A 275 -7.35 -2.40 26.93
C GLY A 275 -7.00 -1.61 28.20
N GLU A 276 -6.63 -2.29 29.28
CA GLU A 276 -6.21 -1.65 30.54
C GLU A 276 -4.92 -0.82 30.38
N VAL A 277 -3.98 -1.25 29.53
CA VAL A 277 -2.79 -0.44 29.20
C VAL A 277 -3.20 0.89 28.57
N MET A 278 -4.20 0.89 27.68
CA MET A 278 -4.70 2.09 27.03
C MET A 278 -5.48 3.01 27.97
N HIS A 279 -6.10 2.47 29.03
CA HIS A 279 -6.73 3.28 30.08
C HIS A 279 -5.74 4.11 30.91
N HIS A 280 -4.46 3.74 30.89
CA HIS A 280 -3.37 4.46 31.56
C HIS A 280 -2.61 5.42 30.62
N ALA A 281 -3.12 5.64 29.40
CA ALA A 281 -2.49 6.56 28.46
C ALA A 281 -2.52 8.02 28.99
N PRO A 282 -1.46 8.80 28.72
CA PRO A 282 -1.42 10.22 29.07
C PRO A 282 -2.46 11.02 28.26
N GLU A 283 -2.73 12.26 28.68
CA GLU A 283 -3.57 13.19 27.93
C GLU A 283 -2.96 13.41 26.53
N GLY A 284 -3.63 12.88 25.49
CA GLY A 284 -3.14 12.88 24.11
C GLY A 284 -2.73 11.50 23.55
N GLY A 285 -2.85 10.42 24.32
CA GLY A 285 -2.50 9.07 23.88
C GLY A 285 -0.99 8.78 23.91
N PHE A 286 -0.60 7.53 23.65
CA PHE A 286 0.80 7.19 23.41
C PHE A 286 1.17 7.49 21.97
N LYS A 287 2.37 7.99 21.73
CA LYS A 287 2.89 8.14 20.37
C LYS A 287 3.43 6.82 19.85
N ALA A 288 2.99 6.46 18.66
CA ALA A 288 3.47 5.36 17.87
C ALA A 288 3.71 5.83 16.44
N ASN A 289 4.93 5.67 15.95
CA ASN A 289 5.33 6.00 14.60
C ASN A 289 5.92 4.75 13.94
N VAL A 290 5.11 4.09 13.11
CA VAL A 290 5.54 2.90 12.37
C VAL A 290 6.44 3.33 11.21
N ILE A 291 7.74 3.07 11.34
CA ILE A 291 8.77 3.44 10.36
C ILE A 291 8.68 2.55 9.11
N ARG A 292 8.46 1.26 9.33
CA ARG A 292 8.37 0.23 8.28
C ARG A 292 7.55 -0.96 8.78
N ALA A 293 6.81 -1.58 7.87
CA ALA A 293 5.90 -2.67 8.15
C ALA A 293 5.95 -3.72 7.03
N PHE A 294 5.95 -4.99 7.42
CA PHE A 294 6.16 -6.13 6.52
C PHE A 294 5.15 -7.23 6.79
N GLU A 295 4.86 -8.04 5.76
CA GLU A 295 3.95 -9.19 5.84
C GLU A 295 4.65 -10.46 5.33
N ASP A 296 4.63 -11.53 6.13
CA ASP A 296 5.17 -12.86 5.82
C ASP A 296 4.15 -13.94 6.20
N GLY A 297 3.32 -14.34 5.23
CA GLY A 297 2.25 -15.31 5.42
C GLY A 297 1.21 -14.85 6.44
N ASP A 298 1.18 -15.51 7.60
CA ASP A 298 0.26 -15.17 8.71
C ASP A 298 0.87 -14.19 9.71
N TYR A 299 2.09 -13.73 9.48
CA TYR A 299 2.77 -12.78 10.33
C TYR A 299 2.83 -11.40 9.70
N VAL A 300 2.72 -10.38 10.54
CA VAL A 300 3.09 -9.01 10.23
C VAL A 300 4.12 -8.58 11.24
N PHE A 301 5.18 -7.91 10.80
CA PHE A 301 6.17 -7.34 11.71
C PHE A 301 6.46 -5.88 11.35
N THR A 302 6.70 -5.08 12.38
CA THR A 302 6.90 -3.62 12.28
C THR A 302 8.15 -3.19 13.01
N HIS A 303 8.71 -2.09 12.55
CA HIS A 303 9.70 -1.33 13.30
C HIS A 303 9.07 0.00 13.70
N THR A 304 8.94 0.22 14.99
CA THR A 304 8.11 1.28 15.55
C THR A 304 8.90 2.12 16.54
N GLU A 305 8.73 3.44 16.43
CA GLU A 305 9.15 4.39 17.46
C GLU A 305 7.96 4.63 18.40
N TYR A 306 8.16 4.39 19.69
CA TYR A 306 7.17 4.61 20.74
C TYR A 306 7.62 5.69 21.73
N ASP A 307 6.66 6.33 22.41
CA ASP A 307 6.90 7.07 23.66
C ASP A 307 6.35 6.38 24.92
N PHE A 308 5.77 5.18 24.75
CA PHE A 308 5.29 4.37 25.86
C PHE A 308 6.45 3.95 26.77
N PHE A 309 6.35 4.29 28.05
CA PHE A 309 7.44 4.13 29.03
C PHE A 309 8.74 4.86 28.63
N GLY A 310 8.59 6.02 27.99
CA GLY A 310 9.69 6.83 27.44
C GLY A 310 10.00 6.48 25.99
N PRO A 311 10.93 7.19 25.34
CA PRO A 311 11.31 6.90 23.96
C PRO A 311 11.87 5.48 23.83
N LYS A 312 11.25 4.68 22.96
CA LYS A 312 11.64 3.29 22.68
C LYS A 312 11.70 3.04 21.17
N ALA A 313 12.72 2.30 20.75
CA ALA A 313 12.73 1.61 19.46
C ALA A 313 12.22 0.19 19.68
N ALA A 314 11.28 -0.24 18.85
CA ALA A 314 10.63 -1.53 19.01
C ALA A 314 10.50 -2.29 17.68
N PHE A 315 10.60 -3.61 17.79
CA PHE A 315 10.09 -4.51 16.77
C PHE A 315 8.87 -5.22 17.31
N ASP A 316 7.74 -5.10 16.62
CA ASP A 316 6.51 -5.79 16.95
C ASP A 316 6.26 -6.89 15.92
N VAL A 317 5.70 -8.01 16.35
CA VAL A 317 5.29 -9.13 15.50
C VAL A 317 3.88 -9.54 15.90
N PHE A 318 2.99 -9.66 14.92
CA PHE A 318 1.62 -10.07 15.09
C PHE A 318 1.35 -11.30 14.23
N ARG A 319 0.65 -12.30 14.79
CA ARG A 319 0.15 -13.44 14.03
C ARG A 319 -1.35 -13.35 13.82
N PHE A 320 -1.79 -13.78 12.66
CA PHE A 320 -3.19 -13.78 12.24
C PHE A 320 -3.77 -15.20 12.14
N GLU A 321 -5.05 -15.31 12.46
CA GLU A 321 -5.92 -16.44 12.08
C GLU A 321 -7.28 -15.88 11.67
N ASP A 322 -7.86 -16.40 10.58
CA ASP A 322 -9.18 -15.99 10.08
C ASP A 322 -9.34 -14.46 9.96
N GLY A 323 -8.26 -13.79 9.52
CA GLY A 323 -8.23 -12.33 9.34
C GLY A 323 -8.11 -11.52 10.63
N LEU A 324 -8.02 -12.14 11.80
CA LEU A 324 -7.90 -11.47 13.10
C LEU A 324 -6.51 -11.69 13.71
N ILE A 325 -6.01 -10.70 14.43
CA ILE A 325 -4.81 -10.81 15.25
C ILE A 325 -5.10 -11.75 16.42
N VAL A 326 -4.27 -12.77 16.58
CA VAL A 326 -4.42 -13.77 17.65
C VAL A 326 -3.21 -13.86 18.58
N GLU A 327 -2.09 -13.23 18.23
CA GLU A 327 -0.87 -13.33 19.02
C GLU A 327 0.05 -12.14 18.71
N HIS A 328 0.78 -11.68 19.72
CA HIS A 328 1.67 -10.53 19.65
C HIS A 328 2.97 -10.77 20.42
N TRP A 329 4.09 -10.42 19.80
CA TRP A 329 5.41 -10.31 20.41
C TRP A 329 5.96 -8.91 20.16
N ASP A 330 6.72 -8.40 21.11
CA ASP A 330 7.54 -7.22 20.90
C ASP A 330 8.93 -7.39 21.50
N ASN A 331 9.85 -6.52 21.09
CA ASN A 331 11.08 -6.28 21.81
C ASN A 331 11.38 -4.79 21.79
N LEU A 332 11.72 -4.22 22.95
CA LEU A 332 11.92 -2.77 23.10
C LEU A 332 13.30 -2.46 23.67
N LEU A 333 13.87 -1.36 23.17
CA LEU A 333 15.14 -0.78 23.61
C LEU A 333 14.97 0.74 23.73
N GLU A 334 15.63 1.36 24.70
CA GLU A 334 15.64 2.82 24.82
C GLU A 334 16.28 3.48 23.60
N VAL A 335 15.71 4.61 23.19
CA VAL A 335 16.32 5.43 22.13
C VAL A 335 17.62 6.03 22.65
N GLN A 336 18.69 5.80 21.91
CA GLN A 336 20.04 6.26 22.23
C GLN A 336 20.51 7.35 21.25
N GLN A 337 21.67 7.94 21.57
CA GLN A 337 22.33 8.84 20.64
C GLN A 337 22.72 8.11 19.34
N PRO A 338 22.89 8.83 18.23
CA PRO A 338 23.40 8.23 17.00
C PRO A 338 24.69 7.44 17.23
N ASN A 339 24.86 6.37 16.47
CA ASN A 339 26.04 5.54 16.53
C ASN A 339 27.30 6.30 16.06
N PRO A 340 28.51 5.72 16.14
CA PRO A 340 29.74 6.39 15.72
C PRO A 340 29.80 6.77 14.23
N SER A 341 28.82 6.36 13.43
CA SER A 341 28.64 6.70 12.01
C SER A 341 27.45 7.64 11.77
N ASP A 342 26.97 8.32 12.82
CA ASP A 342 25.85 9.26 12.82
C ASP A 342 24.50 8.65 12.38
N ARG A 343 24.33 7.33 12.55
CA ARG A 343 23.08 6.60 12.28
C ARG A 343 22.24 6.47 13.53
N THR A 344 20.93 6.55 13.37
CA THR A 344 19.96 6.37 14.44
C THR A 344 19.41 4.93 14.44
N GLN A 345 18.64 4.58 15.46
CA GLN A 345 17.89 3.32 15.44
C GLN A 345 16.78 3.30 14.40
N PHE A 346 16.39 4.43 13.78
CA PHE A 346 15.17 4.53 12.95
C PHE A 346 15.42 4.88 11.47
N ASP A 347 16.53 5.53 11.14
CA ASP A 347 16.85 5.93 9.77
C ASP A 347 17.21 4.70 8.90
N GLY A 348 17.60 4.98 7.66
CA GLY A 348 17.92 3.96 6.66
C GLY A 348 16.75 3.58 5.76
N ALA A 349 16.90 2.49 5.01
CA ALA A 349 15.99 2.15 3.93
C ALA A 349 14.59 1.70 4.43
N THR A 350 13.56 2.03 3.66
CA THR A 350 12.16 1.58 3.87
C THR A 350 11.55 0.91 2.64
N ALA A 351 12.18 1.04 1.47
CA ALA A 351 11.67 0.50 0.21
C ALA A 351 11.84 -1.02 0.12
N ILE A 352 10.72 -1.72 -0.03
CA ILE A 352 10.70 -3.16 -0.25
C ILE A 352 11.00 -3.46 -1.72
N THR A 353 12.05 -4.22 -1.97
CA THR A 353 12.47 -4.71 -3.29
C THR A 353 12.70 -6.22 -3.22
N ASP A 354 13.12 -6.87 -4.30
CA ASP A 354 13.49 -8.31 -4.29
C ASP A 354 12.39 -9.25 -3.74
N LEU A 355 11.11 -8.92 -3.98
CA LEU A 355 9.96 -9.73 -3.52
C LEU A 355 10.04 -11.18 -4.01
N ASP A 356 10.56 -11.40 -5.21
CA ASP A 356 10.81 -12.72 -5.82
C ASP A 356 11.94 -13.51 -5.14
N LYS A 357 12.78 -12.84 -4.33
CA LYS A 357 13.92 -13.45 -3.61
C LYS A 357 13.70 -13.57 -2.10
N THR A 358 12.50 -13.29 -1.60
CA THR A 358 12.17 -13.31 -0.16
C THR A 358 12.71 -14.55 0.56
N GLU A 359 12.43 -15.75 0.03
CA GLU A 359 12.89 -17.00 0.65
C GLU A 359 14.41 -17.21 0.57
N ALA A 360 15.05 -16.76 -0.51
CA ALA A 360 16.51 -16.81 -0.64
C ALA A 360 17.19 -15.87 0.37
N ASN A 361 16.62 -14.68 0.56
CA ASN A 361 17.09 -13.70 1.53
C ASN A 361 16.90 -14.20 2.96
N LYS A 362 15.74 -14.77 3.29
CA LYS A 362 15.48 -15.43 4.59
C LYS A 362 16.49 -16.54 4.88
N ASN A 363 16.80 -17.39 3.90
CA ASN A 363 17.79 -18.45 4.06
C ASN A 363 19.21 -17.89 4.28
N THR A 364 19.58 -16.82 3.56
CA THR A 364 20.88 -16.16 3.73
C THR A 364 21.07 -15.63 5.15
N VAL A 365 20.06 -14.92 5.67
CA VAL A 365 20.09 -14.36 7.03
C VAL A 365 20.01 -15.47 8.07
N LYS A 366 19.16 -16.48 7.87
CA LYS A 366 19.10 -17.65 8.75
C LYS A 366 20.46 -18.32 8.88
N ASP A 367 21.11 -18.59 7.76
CA ASP A 367 22.44 -19.20 7.71
C ASP A 367 23.48 -18.32 8.42
N PHE A 368 23.41 -17.00 8.25
CA PHE A 368 24.27 -16.06 8.98
C PHE A 368 24.11 -16.20 10.49
N ILE A 369 22.87 -16.19 11.00
CA ILE A 369 22.60 -16.36 12.44
C ILE A 369 23.07 -17.75 12.93
N GLU A 370 22.71 -18.83 12.24
CA GLU A 370 23.00 -20.21 12.66
C GLU A 370 24.49 -20.56 12.59
N LYS A 371 25.18 -20.14 11.53
CA LYS A 371 26.59 -20.52 11.30
C LYS A 371 27.55 -19.53 11.95
N VAL A 372 27.31 -18.23 11.79
CA VAL A 372 28.26 -17.21 12.25
C VAL A 372 28.00 -16.86 13.72
N LEU A 373 26.77 -16.47 14.08
CA LEU A 373 26.49 -16.01 15.44
C LEU A 373 26.36 -17.15 16.46
N LEU A 374 25.62 -18.21 16.10
CA LEU A 374 25.43 -19.42 16.92
C LEU A 374 26.60 -20.40 16.79
N GLY A 375 27.03 -20.68 15.56
CA GLY A 375 28.10 -21.64 15.25
C GLY A 375 29.52 -21.09 15.44
N HIS A 376 29.67 -19.78 15.70
CA HIS A 376 30.95 -19.09 15.84
C HIS A 376 31.89 -19.22 14.62
N GLU A 377 31.35 -19.47 13.42
CA GLU A 377 32.11 -19.57 12.16
C GLU A 377 32.45 -18.18 11.60
N MET A 378 33.20 -17.39 12.37
CA MET A 378 33.54 -15.99 12.04
C MET A 378 34.33 -15.83 10.74
N ASP A 379 35.00 -16.89 10.26
CA ASP A 379 35.66 -16.94 8.96
C ASP A 379 34.68 -16.83 7.78
N LYS A 380 33.38 -17.08 8.00
CA LYS A 380 32.33 -16.96 6.98
C LYS A 380 31.62 -15.60 6.96
N LEU A 381 32.00 -14.66 7.82
CA LEU A 381 31.33 -13.35 7.95
C LEU A 381 31.11 -12.66 6.60
N THR A 382 32.16 -12.58 5.77
CA THR A 382 32.14 -11.92 4.46
C THR A 382 31.41 -12.70 3.36
N THR A 383 30.98 -13.93 3.65
CA THR A 383 30.07 -14.67 2.76
C THR A 383 28.66 -14.07 2.82
N TYR A 384 28.25 -13.62 4.00
CA TYR A 384 26.90 -13.13 4.26
C TYR A 384 26.81 -11.61 4.25
N ILE A 385 27.79 -10.91 4.83
CA ILE A 385 27.80 -9.45 4.91
C ILE A 385 28.61 -8.87 3.76
N ASN A 386 28.05 -7.86 3.09
CA ASN A 386 28.75 -7.11 2.07
C ASN A 386 29.93 -6.34 2.70
N PRO A 387 31.18 -6.61 2.30
CA PRO A 387 32.35 -6.01 2.95
C PRO A 387 32.55 -4.53 2.63
N SER A 388 31.87 -4.01 1.60
CA SER A 388 32.07 -2.64 1.10
C SER A 388 30.92 -1.71 1.43
N ASN A 389 29.72 -2.24 1.67
CA ASN A 389 28.50 -1.45 1.88
C ASN A 389 27.68 -2.07 3.02
N TYR A 390 28.20 -2.00 4.25
CA TYR A 390 27.48 -2.46 5.44
C TYR A 390 27.18 -1.30 6.37
N VAL A 391 25.91 -0.98 6.53
CA VAL A 391 25.42 0.10 7.40
C VAL A 391 24.90 -0.49 8.72
N GLN A 392 25.22 0.15 9.83
CA GLN A 392 24.81 -0.24 11.17
C GLN A 392 23.89 0.81 11.78
N HIS A 393 22.83 0.34 12.46
CA HIS A 393 21.95 1.16 13.27
C HIS A 393 22.00 0.81 14.76
N ASN A 394 22.82 -0.19 15.15
CA ASN A 394 23.13 -0.43 16.56
C ASN A 394 23.86 0.81 17.12
N PRO A 395 23.36 1.42 18.21
CA PRO A 395 23.96 2.64 18.79
C PRO A 395 25.44 2.54 19.17
N ALA A 396 25.95 1.33 19.41
CA ALA A 396 27.32 1.08 19.83
C ALA A 396 28.25 0.62 18.70
N VAL A 397 27.74 0.44 17.47
CA VAL A 397 28.51 -0.15 16.36
C VAL A 397 28.54 0.81 15.17
N ALA A 398 29.74 1.09 14.66
CA ALA A 398 29.95 1.92 13.47
C ALA A 398 29.70 1.14 12.17
N ASP A 399 29.51 1.85 11.07
CA ASP A 399 29.39 1.29 9.71
C ASP A 399 30.64 0.47 9.32
N GLY A 400 30.43 -0.48 8.41
CA GLY A 400 31.48 -1.32 7.83
C GLY A 400 31.94 -2.46 8.74
N LEU A 401 32.67 -3.41 8.15
CA LEU A 401 33.23 -4.54 8.90
C LEU A 401 34.31 -4.13 9.89
N ASP A 402 35.03 -3.04 9.62
CA ASP A 402 36.01 -2.48 10.57
C ASP A 402 35.31 -1.94 11.82
N GLY A 403 34.19 -1.23 11.64
CA GLY A 403 33.35 -0.74 12.74
C GLY A 403 32.78 -1.88 13.57
N PHE A 404 32.22 -2.89 12.90
CA PHE A 404 31.75 -4.11 13.54
C PHE A 404 32.85 -4.84 14.33
N GLY A 405 34.02 -5.06 13.72
CA GLY A 405 35.15 -5.73 14.36
C GLY A 405 35.69 -4.96 15.57
N ALA A 406 35.77 -3.63 15.49
CA ALA A 406 36.16 -2.78 16.60
C ALA A 406 35.17 -2.88 17.77
N ALA A 407 33.87 -2.88 17.49
CA ALA A 407 32.83 -3.04 18.51
C ALA A 407 32.90 -4.42 19.18
N MET A 408 33.05 -5.51 18.41
CA MET A 408 33.16 -6.86 18.98
C MET A 408 34.39 -7.00 19.88
N LYS A 409 35.52 -6.42 19.47
CA LYS A 409 36.73 -6.38 20.31
C LYS A 409 36.48 -5.60 21.60
N TYR A 410 35.90 -4.41 21.51
CA TYR A 410 35.55 -3.60 22.69
C TYR A 410 34.62 -4.36 23.63
N PHE A 411 33.59 -5.01 23.10
CA PHE A 411 32.66 -5.80 23.89
C PHE A 411 33.34 -6.97 24.60
N ALA A 412 34.20 -7.72 23.90
CA ALA A 412 34.95 -8.81 24.51
C ALA A 412 35.88 -8.32 25.65
N GLU A 413 36.60 -7.21 25.44
CA GLU A 413 37.51 -6.63 26.44
C GLU A 413 36.79 -6.10 27.68
N ASN A 414 35.51 -5.71 27.55
CA ASN A 414 34.69 -5.17 28.63
C ASN A 414 33.68 -6.18 29.21
N GLY A 415 33.77 -7.45 28.83
CA GLY A 415 32.84 -8.49 29.31
C GLY A 415 31.39 -8.28 28.87
N LEU A 416 31.18 -7.59 27.73
CA LEU A 416 29.90 -7.39 27.06
C LEU A 416 29.66 -8.47 25.99
N VAL A 417 29.94 -9.72 26.32
CA VAL A 417 29.90 -10.83 25.37
C VAL A 417 28.45 -11.07 24.94
N MET A 418 28.22 -11.07 23.63
CA MET A 418 26.98 -11.52 23.02
C MET A 418 27.10 -13.01 22.69
N GLU A 419 26.26 -13.82 23.30
CA GLU A 419 26.19 -15.27 23.06
C GLU A 419 24.79 -15.59 22.57
N TYR A 420 24.64 -15.95 21.30
CA TYR A 420 23.38 -16.46 20.77
C TYR A 420 23.26 -17.94 21.13
N THR A 421 22.08 -18.39 21.54
CA THR A 421 21.84 -19.78 21.97
C THR A 421 20.73 -20.48 21.20
N LYS A 422 19.75 -19.73 20.67
CA LYS A 422 18.68 -20.27 19.85
C LYS A 422 18.08 -19.22 18.91
N LEU A 423 17.80 -19.63 17.68
CA LEU A 423 17.00 -18.89 16.71
C LEU A 423 15.55 -19.41 16.76
N HIS A 424 14.59 -18.53 17.04
CA HIS A 424 13.17 -18.90 17.19
C HIS A 424 12.35 -18.61 15.94
N LYS A 425 12.56 -17.45 15.29
CA LYS A 425 11.80 -17.06 14.09
C LYS A 425 12.69 -16.37 13.06
N VAL A 426 12.33 -16.57 11.78
CA VAL A 426 12.89 -15.87 10.62
C VAL A 426 11.71 -15.41 9.76
N LEU A 427 11.45 -14.11 9.77
CA LEU A 427 10.34 -13.48 9.05
C LEU A 427 10.91 -12.54 8.00
N GLY A 428 10.37 -12.51 6.78
CA GLY A 428 10.91 -11.64 5.74
C GLY A 428 9.93 -11.29 4.64
N GLN A 429 10.13 -10.10 4.06
CA GLN A 429 9.42 -9.64 2.88
C GLN A 429 10.41 -8.93 1.94
N GLY A 430 10.65 -9.54 0.79
CA GLY A 430 11.58 -9.04 -0.20
C GLY A 430 13.01 -8.97 0.32
N ASN A 431 13.57 -7.76 0.32
CA ASN A 431 14.92 -7.46 0.79
C ASN A 431 15.06 -7.30 2.31
N PHE A 432 13.99 -7.38 3.10
CA PHE A 432 14.04 -7.27 4.57
C PHE A 432 13.78 -8.60 5.26
N VAL A 433 14.59 -8.92 6.28
CA VAL A 433 14.45 -10.13 7.09
C VAL A 433 14.67 -9.81 8.57
N LEU A 434 13.68 -10.09 9.40
CA LEU A 434 13.75 -10.04 10.86
C LEU A 434 14.06 -11.45 11.40
N THR A 435 15.03 -11.54 12.31
CA THR A 435 15.29 -12.75 13.10
C THR A 435 15.04 -12.50 14.58
N ILE A 436 14.44 -13.48 15.23
CA ILE A 436 14.16 -13.46 16.67
C ILE A 436 14.98 -14.59 17.31
N SER A 437 15.94 -14.21 18.14
CA SER A 437 16.86 -15.13 18.81
C SER A 437 16.91 -14.88 20.31
N GLU A 438 17.40 -15.87 21.06
CA GLU A 438 17.69 -15.73 22.49
C GLU A 438 19.13 -16.13 22.82
N GLY A 439 19.63 -15.59 23.91
CA GLY A 439 20.92 -15.97 24.43
C GLY A 439 21.32 -15.19 25.65
N LYS A 440 22.60 -14.83 25.75
CA LYS A 440 23.14 -14.09 26.88
C LYS A 440 23.86 -12.84 26.44
N PHE A 441 23.79 -11.82 27.28
CA PHE A 441 24.57 -10.60 27.13
C PHE A 441 25.36 -10.28 28.39
N GLY A 442 26.53 -9.66 28.22
CA GLY A 442 27.34 -9.17 29.32
C GLY A 442 27.80 -10.27 30.27
N LYS A 443 27.38 -10.16 31.53
CA LYS A 443 27.73 -11.11 32.60
C LYS A 443 26.92 -12.41 32.57
N GLY A 444 26.18 -12.66 31.49
CA GLY A 444 25.36 -13.86 31.32
C GLY A 444 23.85 -13.61 31.46
N GLU A 445 23.39 -12.38 31.31
CA GLU A 445 21.96 -12.03 31.43
C GLU A 445 21.18 -12.61 30.25
N HIS A 446 20.11 -13.37 30.54
CA HIS A 446 19.24 -13.91 29.49
C HIS A 446 18.63 -12.77 28.69
N THR A 447 18.78 -12.82 27.37
CA THR A 447 18.57 -11.69 26.48
C THR A 447 17.86 -12.14 25.20
N ALA A 448 16.91 -11.33 24.73
CA ALA A 448 16.30 -11.43 23.43
C ALA A 448 17.01 -10.52 22.42
N PHE A 449 17.33 -11.07 21.26
CA PHE A 449 17.94 -10.38 20.13
C PHE A 449 16.94 -10.37 18.97
N TYR A 450 16.48 -9.18 18.59
CA TYR A 450 15.64 -8.98 17.42
C TYR A 450 16.47 -8.19 16.41
N ASP A 451 16.90 -8.88 15.35
CA ASP A 451 17.82 -8.35 14.35
C ASP A 451 17.08 -8.23 13.01
N LEU A 452 16.92 -7.01 12.52
CA LEU A 452 16.37 -6.71 11.20
C LEU A 452 17.52 -6.45 10.23
N PHE A 453 17.54 -7.18 9.12
CA PHE A 453 18.54 -7.05 8.07
C PHE A 453 17.89 -6.58 6.77
N ARG A 454 18.65 -5.80 6.00
CA ARG A 454 18.38 -5.55 4.60
C ARG A 454 19.45 -6.20 3.72
N LEU A 455 19.02 -6.77 2.59
CA LEU A 455 19.91 -7.38 1.63
C LEU A 455 19.91 -6.64 0.28
N GLU A 456 21.05 -6.74 -0.40
CA GLU A 456 21.24 -6.42 -1.81
C GLU A 456 22.10 -7.52 -2.43
N ASP A 457 21.74 -7.97 -3.63
CA ASP A 457 22.48 -9.00 -4.38
C ASP A 457 22.79 -10.27 -3.55
N GLY A 458 21.88 -10.63 -2.64
CA GLY A 458 22.01 -11.80 -1.76
C GLY A 458 23.00 -11.63 -0.60
N GLN A 459 23.45 -10.41 -0.30
CA GLN A 459 24.31 -10.10 0.85
C GLN A 459 23.64 -9.08 1.77
N ILE A 460 23.92 -9.18 3.07
CA ILE A 460 23.48 -8.22 4.09
C ILE A 460 24.24 -6.91 3.91
N VAL A 461 23.50 -5.81 3.78
CA VAL A 461 24.04 -4.45 3.57
C VAL A 461 23.62 -3.45 4.65
N GLU A 462 22.63 -3.79 5.47
CA GLU A 462 22.11 -2.88 6.51
C GLU A 462 21.53 -3.70 7.67
N HIS A 463 21.67 -3.20 8.90
CA HIS A 463 21.28 -3.91 10.11
C HIS A 463 20.75 -2.95 11.19
N TRP A 464 19.60 -3.31 11.77
CA TRP A 464 19.02 -2.70 12.96
C TRP A 464 18.76 -3.78 14.00
N ASP A 465 18.93 -3.45 15.28
CA ASP A 465 18.68 -4.38 16.36
C ASP A 465 17.95 -3.76 17.56
N VAL A 466 17.26 -4.64 18.26
CA VAL A 466 16.77 -4.40 19.62
C VAL A 466 17.27 -5.56 20.49
N ILE A 467 18.14 -5.22 21.43
CA ILE A 467 18.73 -6.13 22.42
C ILE A 467 18.10 -5.81 23.76
N SER A 468 17.35 -6.76 24.33
CA SER A 468 16.61 -6.53 25.58
C SER A 468 16.76 -7.71 26.53
N SER A 469 17.05 -7.42 27.80
CA SER A 469 17.13 -8.46 28.82
C SER A 469 15.76 -9.04 29.11
N ILE A 470 15.73 -10.34 29.38
CA ILE A 470 14.52 -11.08 29.74
C ILE A 470 14.50 -11.16 31.27
N PRO A 471 13.50 -10.56 31.94
CA PRO A 471 13.39 -10.62 33.40
C PRO A 471 13.13 -12.05 33.88
N SER A 472 13.37 -12.34 35.15
CA SER A 472 12.99 -13.62 35.76
C SER A 472 11.47 -13.86 35.66
N GLU A 473 11.07 -15.13 35.53
CA GLU A 473 9.65 -15.53 35.38
C GLU A 473 8.73 -14.98 36.47
N GLU A 474 9.23 -14.77 37.68
CA GLU A 474 8.48 -14.18 38.80
C GLU A 474 7.99 -12.74 38.55
N ASN A 475 8.61 -12.04 37.59
CA ASN A 475 8.27 -10.66 37.22
C ASN A 475 7.39 -10.58 35.96
N TRP A 476 7.05 -11.71 35.34
CA TRP A 476 6.25 -11.72 34.12
C TRP A 476 4.77 -11.50 34.46
N LYS A 477 4.10 -10.65 33.69
CA LYS A 477 2.65 -10.43 33.81
C LYS A 477 1.80 -11.44 33.05
N ASN A 478 2.43 -12.27 32.21
CA ASN A 478 1.81 -13.39 31.51
C ASN A 478 2.71 -14.64 31.58
N THR A 479 2.16 -15.80 31.22
CA THR A 479 2.86 -17.09 31.26
C THR A 479 3.27 -17.61 29.88
N ASN A 480 3.13 -16.80 28.82
CA ASN A 480 3.35 -17.22 27.43
C ASN A 480 4.84 -17.20 27.05
N GLY A 481 5.67 -16.52 27.84
CA GLY A 481 7.11 -16.38 27.61
C GLY A 481 7.44 -15.38 26.50
N LYS A 482 8.73 -15.18 26.24
CA LYS A 482 9.21 -14.13 25.32
C LYS A 482 9.13 -14.49 23.83
N PHE A 483 8.98 -15.77 23.46
CA PHE A 483 9.23 -16.28 22.09
C PHE A 483 8.10 -17.11 21.48
#